data_AF-V7C669-F1
#
_entry.id   AF-V7C669-F1
#
_cell.length_a   1.000
_cell.length_b   1.000
_cell.length_c   1.000
_cell.angle_alpha   90.00
_cell.angle_beta   90.00
_cell.angle_gamma   90.00
#
_symmetry.space_group_name_H-M   'P 1'
#
loop_
_entity.id
_entity.type
_entity.pdbx_description
1 polymer ?
#
loop_
_entity_poly.entity_id
_entity_poly.type
_entity_poly.pdbx_seq_one_letter_code
_entity_poly.pdbx_strand_id
1 'polypeptide(L)'
;MGNSIRTVGLLNDVGVGEDEPFHHQLGRDGFIHLSEREFKITRGGSWSEKWTMSYTLGPSTSILSLTRSGKDKGATGLFIQLLSVIPEQNGKFSRYGYELDVETVPRSDALADLYLFGTEDIRGLTVLKKRKNMNEKEPHAVTLAHYFAYSSFAYSSCINHISRNRTEVSLSVIVKIGATNGHLDITVEGPEQHPAPTLRYLIVEAMRTKIWKRTLCPHCANLYRHRHTMRTKIWKRTLCPHCANLYRHRHSVPVAQRHDNSYVMFQELFFMSNK
;
A
#
# COMPACT_ATOMS: atom_id res chain seq x y z
N MET A 1 -22.08 -0.61 -11.97
CA MET A 1 -21.53 -1.85 -11.38
C MET A 1 -20.10 -1.54 -10.97
N GLY A 2 -19.84 -1.67 -9.67
CA GLY A 2 -18.91 -0.80 -8.93
C GLY A 2 -17.43 -1.16 -9.07
N ASN A 3 -16.64 -0.15 -9.42
CA ASN A 3 -15.22 -0.10 -9.13
C ASN A 3 -15.07 0.76 -7.87
N SER A 4 -14.37 0.29 -6.84
CA SER A 4 -14.23 0.99 -5.56
C SER A 4 -12.76 1.25 -5.31
N ILE A 5 -12.43 2.49 -4.89
CA ILE A 5 -11.17 2.73 -4.20
C ILE A 5 -11.44 2.46 -2.74
N ARG A 6 -10.81 1.41 -2.21
CA ARG A 6 -10.85 1.13 -0.78
C ARG A 6 -9.69 1.86 -0.12
N THR A 7 -10.01 2.92 0.61
CA THR A 7 -9.07 3.50 1.56
C THR A 7 -8.84 2.49 2.69
N VAL A 8 -7.64 2.46 3.28
CA VAL A 8 -7.32 1.62 4.44
C VAL A 8 -6.35 2.38 5.34
N GLY A 9 -6.56 2.30 6.66
CA GLY A 9 -5.75 2.99 7.66
C GLY A 9 -6.23 4.43 7.85
N LEU A 10 -5.30 5.40 7.87
CA LEU A 10 -5.60 6.82 8.14
C LEU A 10 -6.71 7.37 7.22
N LEU A 11 -6.77 6.92 5.97
CA LEU A 11 -7.78 7.38 5.00
C LEU A 11 -9.17 6.74 5.20
N ASN A 12 -9.29 5.69 6.01
CA ASN A 12 -10.60 5.11 6.40
C ASN A 12 -11.16 5.76 7.66
N ASP A 13 -10.30 6.04 8.63
CA ASP A 13 -10.74 6.44 9.97
C ASP A 13 -11.39 7.84 9.99
N VAL A 14 -11.20 8.63 8.93
CA VAL A 14 -11.68 10.03 8.85
C VAL A 14 -12.99 10.18 8.07
N GLY A 15 -13.57 9.08 7.55
CA GLY A 15 -14.91 9.10 6.93
C GLY A 15 -15.04 10.03 5.71
N VAL A 16 -13.93 10.28 5.00
CA VAL A 16 -13.88 11.16 3.83
C VAL A 16 -14.78 10.58 2.74
N GLY A 17 -15.79 11.34 2.32
CA GLY A 17 -16.61 10.99 1.17
C GLY A 17 -15.77 10.90 -0.11
N GLU A 18 -16.18 10.10 -1.10
CA GLU A 18 -15.40 9.84 -2.33
C GLU A 18 -15.03 11.11 -3.12
N ASP A 19 -15.70 12.24 -2.84
CA ASP A 19 -15.58 13.52 -3.54
C ASP A 19 -15.08 14.69 -2.66
N GLU A 20 -14.72 14.45 -1.40
CA GLU A 20 -14.28 15.53 -0.50
C GLU A 20 -12.74 15.61 -0.41
N PRO A 21 -12.16 16.82 -0.47
CA PRO A 21 -10.74 16.98 -0.24
C PRO A 21 -10.41 16.65 1.22
N PHE A 22 -9.22 16.11 1.46
CA PHE A 22 -8.79 15.73 2.79
C PHE A 22 -7.42 16.31 3.12
N HIS A 23 -7.29 16.85 4.33
CA HIS A 23 -6.04 17.37 4.86
C HIS A 23 -5.74 16.77 6.22
N HIS A 24 -4.51 16.31 6.43
CA HIS A 24 -4.08 15.77 7.70
C HIS A 24 -2.66 16.17 8.04
N GLN A 25 -2.50 16.79 9.21
CA GLN A 25 -1.21 17.23 9.72
C GLN A 25 -0.47 16.09 10.44
N LEU A 26 0.75 15.80 9.97
CA LEU A 26 1.67 14.81 10.53
C LEU A 26 2.75 15.51 11.36
N GLY A 27 2.39 15.88 12.59
CA GLY A 27 3.28 16.63 13.47
C GLY A 27 3.52 18.06 12.97
N ARG A 28 4.68 18.65 13.31
CA ARG A 28 4.94 20.06 12.99
C ARG A 28 5.19 20.31 11.50
N ASP A 29 5.98 19.45 10.89
CA ASP A 29 6.57 19.71 9.56
C ASP A 29 6.01 18.78 8.48
N GLY A 30 5.01 17.95 8.80
CA GLY A 30 4.44 17.00 7.88
C GLY A 30 2.95 17.27 7.63
N PHE A 31 2.49 17.09 6.41
CA PHE A 31 1.06 17.03 6.12
C PHE A 31 0.77 16.18 4.89
N ILE A 32 -0.47 15.72 4.81
CA ILE A 32 -1.01 14.95 3.70
C ILE A 32 -2.19 15.74 3.18
N HIS A 33 -2.31 15.79 1.86
CA HIS A 33 -3.43 16.38 1.19
C HIS A 33 -3.92 15.45 0.09
N LEU A 34 -5.20 15.11 0.12
CA LEU A 34 -5.90 14.40 -0.94
C LEU A 34 -6.77 15.42 -1.66
N SER A 35 -6.60 15.53 -2.98
CA SER A 35 -7.45 16.37 -3.81
C SER A 35 -8.85 15.78 -3.91
N GLU A 36 -9.79 16.65 -4.27
CA GLU A 36 -11.05 16.22 -4.87
C GLU A 36 -10.78 15.32 -6.08
N ARG A 37 -11.75 14.45 -6.34
CA ARG A 37 -11.77 13.57 -7.50
C ARG A 37 -12.03 14.37 -8.76
N GLU A 38 -11.10 14.33 -9.71
CA GLU A 38 -11.27 14.94 -11.01
C GLU A 38 -11.93 13.94 -11.97
N PHE A 39 -13.14 14.20 -12.45
CA PHE A 39 -13.82 13.34 -13.42
C PHE A 39 -14.10 14.09 -14.73
N LYS A 40 -13.79 13.47 -15.87
CA LYS A 40 -13.93 14.04 -17.21
C LYS A 40 -14.60 13.04 -18.14
N ILE A 41 -15.57 13.50 -18.94
CA ILE A 41 -16.21 12.73 -20.01
C ILE A 41 -16.00 13.47 -21.34
N THR A 42 -15.66 12.74 -22.39
CA THR A 42 -15.57 13.28 -23.76
C THR A 42 -16.86 13.00 -24.54
N ARG A 43 -17.10 13.76 -25.62
CA ARG A 43 -18.27 13.56 -26.50
C ARG A 43 -18.36 12.15 -27.09
N GLY A 44 -17.26 11.39 -27.14
CA GLY A 44 -17.20 10.03 -27.66
C GLY A 44 -17.51 8.93 -26.64
N GLY A 45 -17.97 9.27 -25.43
CA GLY A 45 -18.28 8.31 -24.38
C GLY A 45 -17.05 7.77 -23.64
N SER A 46 -15.86 8.28 -23.94
CA SER A 46 -14.67 8.02 -23.13
C SER A 46 -14.70 8.86 -21.86
N TRP A 47 -14.20 8.29 -20.77
CA TRP A 47 -14.13 8.96 -19.49
C TRP A 47 -12.75 8.78 -18.86
N SER A 48 -12.39 9.72 -17.99
CA SER A 48 -11.22 9.60 -17.10
C SER A 48 -11.55 10.14 -15.73
N GLU A 49 -10.91 9.54 -14.73
CA GLU A 49 -11.09 9.83 -13.32
C GLU A 49 -9.71 9.86 -12.67
N LYS A 50 -9.39 10.94 -11.95
CA LYS A 50 -8.08 11.17 -11.37
C LYS A 50 -8.18 11.52 -9.90
N TRP A 51 -7.34 10.86 -9.10
CA TRP A 51 -7.11 11.16 -7.69
C TRP A 51 -5.67 11.60 -7.50
N THR A 52 -5.47 12.67 -6.73
CA THR A 52 -4.13 13.18 -6.43
C THR A 52 -3.93 13.23 -4.92
N MET A 53 -2.98 12.46 -4.41
CA MET A 53 -2.52 12.56 -3.04
C MET A 53 -1.14 13.21 -3.02
N SER A 54 -1.00 14.34 -2.34
CA SER A 54 0.30 14.90 -2.00
C SER A 54 0.59 14.69 -0.51
N TYR A 55 1.86 14.53 -0.18
CA TYR A 55 2.33 14.61 1.19
C TYR A 55 3.65 15.34 1.23
N THR A 56 3.76 16.23 2.20
CA THR A 56 4.92 17.07 2.43
C THR A 56 5.54 16.68 3.75
N LEU A 57 6.85 16.54 3.75
CA LEU A 57 7.67 16.21 4.91
C LEU A 57 8.86 17.17 4.96
N GLY A 58 8.77 18.15 5.84
CA GLY A 58 9.67 19.29 5.90
C GLY A 58 9.69 20.01 4.54
N PRO A 59 10.87 20.18 3.91
CA PRO A 59 10.98 20.87 2.63
C PRO A 59 10.69 19.99 1.40
N SER A 60 10.41 18.70 1.59
CA SER A 60 10.17 17.76 0.48
C SER A 60 8.68 17.50 0.30
N THR A 61 8.24 17.41 -0.95
CA THR A 61 6.86 17.06 -1.29
C THR A 61 6.85 15.90 -2.26
N SER A 62 5.98 14.94 -2.04
CA SER A 62 5.70 13.88 -3.01
C SER A 62 4.23 13.87 -3.38
N ILE A 63 3.95 13.61 -4.65
CA ILE A 63 2.62 13.61 -5.26
C ILE A 63 2.42 12.27 -5.93
N LEU A 64 1.41 11.53 -5.50
CA LEU A 64 0.91 10.34 -6.13
C LEU A 64 -0.39 10.68 -6.86
N SER A 65 -0.41 10.52 -8.17
CA SER A 65 -1.63 10.59 -8.97
C SER A 65 -2.01 9.22 -9.50
N LEU A 66 -3.29 8.90 -9.42
CA LEU A 66 -3.89 7.72 -10.02
C LEU A 66 -4.94 8.21 -11.01
N THR A 67 -4.79 7.84 -12.28
CA THR A 67 -5.75 8.18 -13.32
C THR A 67 -6.30 6.89 -13.91
N ARG A 68 -7.60 6.66 -13.76
CA ARG A 68 -8.32 5.59 -14.43
C ARG A 68 -9.00 6.15 -15.66
N SER A 69 -8.97 5.41 -16.76
CA SER A 69 -9.65 5.79 -18.00
C SER A 69 -10.45 4.62 -18.54
N GLY A 70 -11.45 4.93 -19.35
CA GLY A 70 -12.30 3.92 -19.96
C GLY A 70 -13.16 4.46 -21.09
N LYS A 71 -13.92 3.54 -21.68
CA LYS A 71 -14.94 3.85 -22.68
C LYS A 71 -16.20 3.07 -22.34
N ASP A 72 -17.35 3.69 -22.57
CA ASP A 72 -18.66 3.10 -22.28
C ASP A 72 -18.76 2.68 -20.80
N LYS A 73 -18.90 1.37 -20.50
CA LYS A 73 -19.14 0.86 -19.14
C LYS A 73 -17.90 0.33 -18.42
N GLY A 74 -16.74 0.29 -19.08
CA GLY A 74 -15.55 -0.37 -18.56
C GLY A 74 -14.34 0.56 -18.43
N ALA A 75 -13.57 0.38 -17.37
CA ALA A 75 -12.22 0.94 -17.29
C ALA A 75 -11.30 0.11 -18.18
N THR A 76 -10.55 0.76 -19.05
CA THR A 76 -9.56 0.10 -19.92
C THR A 76 -8.15 0.40 -19.45
N GLY A 77 -7.96 1.53 -18.76
CA GLY A 77 -6.63 2.04 -18.44
C GLY A 77 -6.46 2.46 -17.00
N LEU A 78 -5.22 2.33 -16.54
CA LEU A 78 -4.75 2.87 -15.29
C LEU A 78 -3.35 3.45 -15.48
N PHE A 79 -3.23 4.74 -15.24
CA PHE A 79 -1.99 5.47 -15.25
C PHE A 79 -1.65 5.91 -13.82
N ILE A 80 -0.45 5.58 -13.37
CA ILE A 80 0.06 5.94 -12.06
C ILE A 80 1.24 6.88 -12.26
N GLN A 81 1.19 8.04 -11.60
CA GLN A 81 2.29 8.98 -11.58
C GLN A 81 2.71 9.22 -10.14
N LEU A 82 4.01 9.19 -9.90
CA LEU A 82 4.61 9.56 -8.64
C LEU A 82 5.68 10.60 -8.92
N LEU A 83 5.55 11.77 -8.30
CA LEU A 83 6.49 12.88 -8.43
C LEU A 83 6.98 13.27 -7.04
N SER A 84 8.28 13.17 -6.79
CA SER A 84 8.92 13.64 -5.57
C SER A 84 9.80 14.85 -5.87
N VAL A 85 9.64 15.91 -5.10
CA VAL A 85 10.44 17.13 -5.13
C VAL A 85 11.22 17.21 -3.82
N ILE A 86 12.55 17.21 -3.91
CA ILE A 86 13.46 17.14 -2.77
C ILE A 86 14.46 18.29 -2.88
N PRO A 87 14.72 19.06 -1.82
CA PRO A 87 15.76 20.08 -1.85
C PRO A 87 17.16 19.46 -1.88
N GLU A 88 18.06 20.11 -2.59
CA GLU A 88 19.48 19.81 -2.63
C GLU A 88 20.26 20.69 -1.64
N GLN A 89 21.50 20.29 -1.34
CA GLN A 89 22.39 21.05 -0.45
C GLN A 89 22.71 22.47 -0.96
N ASN A 90 22.64 22.68 -2.28
CA ASN A 90 22.90 23.96 -2.92
C ASN A 90 21.66 24.91 -2.94
N GLY A 91 20.55 24.52 -2.30
CA GLY A 91 19.29 25.28 -2.29
C GLY A 91 18.42 25.11 -3.55
N LYS A 92 18.84 24.30 -4.53
CA LYS A 92 18.01 23.89 -5.68
C LYS A 92 17.07 22.76 -5.27
N PHE A 93 16.15 22.41 -6.17
CA PHE A 93 15.23 21.29 -5.99
C PHE A 93 15.44 20.25 -7.08
N SER A 94 15.68 19.01 -6.66
CA SER A 94 15.68 17.83 -7.52
C SER A 94 14.25 17.29 -7.66
N ARG A 95 13.88 16.89 -8.88
CA ARG A 95 12.58 16.28 -9.20
C ARG A 95 12.79 14.83 -9.64
N TYR A 96 12.08 13.92 -8.99
CA TYR A 96 12.09 12.50 -9.29
C TYR A 96 10.69 12.07 -9.71
N GLY A 97 10.53 11.74 -10.99
CA GLY A 97 9.27 11.30 -11.56
C GLY A 97 9.29 9.79 -11.80
N TYR A 98 8.15 9.16 -11.60
CA TYR A 98 7.87 7.79 -11.99
C TYR A 98 6.48 7.74 -12.61
N GLU A 99 6.38 7.14 -13.79
CA GLU A 99 5.14 6.98 -14.53
C GLU A 99 4.97 5.51 -14.90
N LEU A 100 3.78 4.98 -14.68
CA LEU A 100 3.43 3.61 -15.01
C LEU A 100 2.06 3.60 -15.68
N ASP A 101 2.05 3.16 -16.93
CA ASP A 101 0.84 2.77 -17.63
C ASP A 101 0.63 1.26 -17.49
N VAL A 102 -0.49 0.88 -16.87
CA VAL A 102 -0.82 -0.53 -16.61
C VAL A 102 -1.44 -1.19 -17.85
N GLU A 103 -1.78 -0.45 -18.92
CA GLU A 103 -2.30 -1.04 -20.17
C GLU A 103 -1.24 -1.83 -20.96
N THR A 104 0.07 -1.57 -20.75
CA THR A 104 1.11 -1.93 -21.73
C THR A 104 2.28 -2.73 -21.20
N VAL A 105 2.23 -3.30 -19.98
CA VAL A 105 3.43 -3.94 -19.41
C VAL A 105 3.80 -5.23 -20.17
N PRO A 106 4.92 -5.26 -20.92
CA PRO A 106 5.36 -6.46 -21.59
C PRO A 106 5.79 -7.53 -20.56
N ARG A 107 5.59 -8.78 -20.98
CA ARG A 107 5.92 -10.04 -20.31
C ARG A 107 7.24 -9.95 -19.53
N SER A 108 7.16 -9.86 -18.20
CA SER A 108 8.30 -10.08 -17.31
C SER A 108 7.85 -10.94 -16.15
N ASP A 109 8.69 -11.89 -15.76
CA ASP A 109 8.49 -12.70 -14.57
C ASP A 109 8.43 -11.81 -13.33
N ALA A 110 7.80 -12.30 -12.25
CA ALA A 110 7.45 -11.52 -11.06
C ALA A 110 8.67 -10.93 -10.31
N LEU A 111 9.25 -9.88 -10.87
CA LEU A 111 10.34 -9.09 -10.31
C LEU A 111 9.77 -7.84 -9.64
N ALA A 112 10.42 -7.44 -8.55
CA ALA A 112 10.18 -6.16 -7.93
C ALA A 112 11.16 -5.15 -8.53
N ASP A 113 10.64 -4.17 -9.26
CA ASP A 113 11.45 -3.06 -9.76
C ASP A 113 11.65 -2.07 -8.61
N LEU A 114 12.91 -1.79 -8.26
CA LEU A 114 13.29 -0.94 -7.13
C LEU A 114 13.94 0.35 -7.65
N TYR A 115 13.37 1.50 -7.30
CA TYR A 115 13.85 2.82 -7.67
C TYR A 115 14.21 3.60 -6.41
N LEU A 116 15.50 3.78 -6.18
CA LEU A 116 16.03 4.61 -5.09
C LEU A 116 16.21 6.05 -5.59
N PHE A 117 15.83 7.03 -4.78
CA PHE A 117 16.04 8.44 -5.07
C PHE A 117 16.28 9.26 -3.79
N GLY A 118 16.77 10.48 -3.95
CA GLY A 118 17.08 11.41 -2.86
C GLY A 118 18.57 11.54 -2.53
N THR A 119 18.85 12.13 -1.38
CA THR A 119 20.18 12.47 -0.86
C THR A 119 20.54 11.61 0.35
N GLU A 120 21.66 11.90 1.02
CA GLU A 120 22.06 11.19 2.24
C GLU A 120 21.03 11.34 3.37
N ASP A 121 20.54 12.57 3.56
CA ASP A 121 19.59 12.95 4.61
C ASP A 121 18.15 12.54 4.28
N ILE A 122 17.82 12.52 2.98
CA ILE A 122 16.48 12.30 2.46
C ILE A 122 16.52 11.10 1.54
N ARG A 123 15.98 9.96 1.96
CA ARG A 123 15.96 8.75 1.13
C ARG A 123 14.54 8.37 0.79
N GLY A 124 14.31 8.19 -0.50
CA GLY A 124 13.09 7.67 -1.05
C GLY A 124 13.30 6.34 -1.77
N LEU A 125 12.39 5.40 -1.59
CA LEU A 125 12.38 4.14 -2.31
C LEU A 125 10.99 3.90 -2.88
N THR A 126 10.90 3.79 -4.19
CA THR A 126 9.72 3.32 -4.90
C THR A 126 9.93 1.87 -5.30
N VAL A 127 8.93 1.04 -5.00
CA VAL A 127 8.93 -0.38 -5.32
C VAL A 127 7.70 -0.69 -6.16
N LEU A 128 7.91 -1.25 -7.35
CA LEU A 128 6.84 -1.83 -8.13
C LEU A 128 6.96 -3.35 -8.10
N LYS A 129 5.95 -4.02 -7.54
CA LYS A 129 5.86 -5.48 -7.53
C LYS A 129 4.68 -5.92 -8.39
N LYS A 130 4.97 -6.71 -9.43
CA LYS A 130 3.97 -7.33 -10.29
C LYS A 130 3.75 -8.77 -9.83
N ARG A 131 2.49 -9.20 -9.74
CA ARG A 131 2.12 -10.60 -9.47
C ARG A 131 1.38 -11.17 -10.66
N LYS A 132 1.88 -12.29 -11.16
CA LYS A 132 1.25 -13.09 -12.20
C LYS A 132 0.57 -14.30 -11.58
N ASN A 133 -0.65 -14.59 -12.01
CA ASN A 133 -1.32 -15.85 -11.71
C ASN A 133 -0.81 -16.92 -12.68
N MET A 134 -0.56 -18.16 -12.23
CA MET A 134 0.08 -19.20 -13.05
C MET A 134 -0.73 -19.58 -14.30
N ASN A 135 -2.05 -19.42 -14.23
CA ASN A 135 -2.96 -19.69 -15.35
C ASN A 135 -3.16 -18.47 -16.27
N GLU A 136 -2.63 -17.33 -15.84
CA GLU A 136 -2.78 -15.98 -16.37
C GLU A 136 -1.79 -15.64 -17.49
N LYS A 137 -2.17 -15.04 -18.63
CA LYS A 137 -1.16 -14.44 -19.52
C LYS A 137 -0.59 -13.13 -18.97
N GLU A 138 -1.38 -12.37 -18.21
CA GLU A 138 -1.08 -11.01 -17.76
C GLU A 138 -1.07 -10.89 -16.21
N PRO A 139 -0.36 -9.88 -15.65
CA PRO A 139 -0.32 -9.66 -14.20
C PRO A 139 -1.70 -9.25 -13.67
N HIS A 140 -2.17 -9.97 -12.66
CA HIS A 140 -3.48 -9.77 -12.05
C HIS A 140 -3.46 -8.73 -10.95
N ALA A 141 -2.28 -8.51 -10.38
CA ALA A 141 -2.12 -7.55 -9.31
C ALA A 141 -0.78 -6.84 -9.40
N VAL A 142 -0.84 -5.52 -9.21
CA VAL A 142 0.31 -4.63 -9.11
C VAL A 142 0.33 -4.04 -7.71
N THR A 143 1.51 -3.98 -7.09
CA THR A 143 1.71 -3.28 -5.83
C THR A 143 2.79 -2.23 -6.01
N LEU A 144 2.41 -0.96 -5.85
CA LEU A 144 3.34 0.15 -5.77
C LEU A 144 3.53 0.50 -4.28
N ALA A 145 4.75 0.41 -3.77
CA ALA A 145 5.08 0.90 -2.44
C ALA A 145 6.05 2.07 -2.56
N HIS A 146 5.75 3.15 -1.87
CA HIS A 146 6.62 4.30 -1.77
C HIS A 146 7.01 4.49 -0.31
N TYR A 147 8.31 4.58 -0.06
CA TYR A 147 8.89 4.81 1.24
C TYR A 147 9.66 6.11 1.20
N PHE A 148 9.48 6.94 2.22
CA PHE A 148 10.17 8.21 2.33
C PHE A 148 10.69 8.38 3.75
N ALA A 149 11.99 8.60 3.90
CA ALA A 149 12.64 8.86 5.17
C ALA A 149 13.36 10.21 5.11
N TYR A 150 12.96 11.12 5.99
CA TYR A 150 13.58 12.41 6.21
C TYR A 150 14.22 12.44 7.59
N SER A 151 15.47 12.88 7.64
CA SER A 151 16.14 13.26 8.88
C SER A 151 16.72 14.63 8.69
N SER A 152 16.24 15.62 9.43
CA SER A 152 17.01 16.86 9.59
C SER A 152 18.20 16.57 10.50
N PHE A 153 19.32 16.16 9.92
CA PHE A 153 20.58 16.55 10.54
C PHE A 153 20.65 18.06 10.36
N ALA A 154 20.32 18.81 11.40
CA ALA A 154 20.70 20.22 11.42
C ALA A 154 22.20 20.25 11.13
N TYR A 155 22.56 20.83 9.99
CA TYR A 155 23.94 21.11 9.60
C TYR A 155 24.49 22.16 10.58
N SER A 156 24.71 21.74 11.83
CA SER A 156 25.44 22.48 12.84
C SER A 156 26.91 22.18 12.60
N SER A 157 27.43 22.74 11.51
CA SER A 157 28.87 22.80 11.21
C SER A 157 29.59 23.82 12.10
N CYS A 158 28.96 24.21 13.21
CA CYS A 158 29.50 25.09 14.22
C CYS A 158 29.13 24.53 15.60
N ILE A 159 30.05 23.71 16.11
CA ILE A 159 30.51 23.71 17.51
C ILE A 159 29.39 23.55 18.58
N ASN A 160 29.28 22.33 19.10
CA ASN A 160 28.87 21.97 20.48
C ASN A 160 27.42 22.19 20.97
N HIS A 161 26.45 22.56 20.14
CA HIS A 161 25.05 22.44 20.55
C HIS A 161 24.42 21.15 20.01
N ILE A 162 24.41 20.12 20.86
CA ILE A 162 23.48 18.98 20.76
C ILE A 162 22.06 19.55 20.86
N SER A 163 21.52 20.08 19.76
CA SER A 163 20.10 20.43 19.72
C SER A 163 19.33 19.10 19.77
N ARG A 164 18.65 18.87 20.89
CA ARG A 164 17.83 17.69 21.17
C ARG A 164 16.60 17.54 20.23
N ASN A 165 16.47 18.40 19.23
CA ASN A 165 15.31 18.46 18.35
C ASN A 165 15.69 17.99 16.94
N ARG A 166 16.09 16.71 16.81
CA ARG A 166 16.15 16.05 15.49
C ARG A 166 14.71 15.73 15.09
N THR A 167 14.27 16.28 13.96
CA THR A 167 12.98 15.89 13.39
C THR A 167 13.24 14.74 12.42
N GLU A 168 12.93 13.54 12.88
CA GLU A 168 12.93 12.34 12.05
C GLU A 168 11.49 12.00 11.69
N VAL A 169 11.15 12.10 10.40
CA VAL A 169 9.85 11.67 9.89
C VAL A 169 10.06 10.67 8.80
N SER A 170 9.36 9.55 8.89
CA SER A 170 9.38 8.57 7.82
C SER A 170 8.00 7.97 7.61
N LEU A 171 7.64 7.82 6.34
CA LEU A 171 6.31 7.41 5.90
C LEU A 171 6.42 6.31 4.85
N SER A 172 5.37 5.49 4.79
CA SER A 172 5.14 4.61 3.64
C SER A 172 3.72 4.74 3.13
N VAL A 173 3.57 4.69 1.82
CA VAL A 173 2.30 4.55 1.12
C VAL A 173 2.37 3.30 0.27
N ILE A 174 1.31 2.48 0.27
CA ILE A 174 1.25 1.29 -0.56
C ILE A 174 -0.06 1.28 -1.33
N VAL A 175 0.04 1.30 -2.64
CA VAL A 175 -1.08 1.13 -3.56
C VAL A 175 -1.08 -0.31 -4.05
N LYS A 176 -2.21 -0.99 -3.89
CA LYS A 176 -2.47 -2.31 -4.45
C LYS A 176 -3.54 -2.16 -5.49
N ILE A 177 -3.27 -2.66 -6.68
CA ILE A 177 -4.19 -2.67 -7.81
C ILE A 177 -4.41 -4.12 -8.16
N GLY A 178 -5.66 -4.54 -8.18
CA GLY A 178 -6.08 -5.83 -8.72
C GLY A 178 -6.99 -5.60 -9.91
N ALA A 179 -6.93 -6.49 -10.90
CA ALA A 179 -7.94 -6.61 -11.93
C ALA A 179 -8.67 -7.95 -11.75
N THR A 180 -9.99 -7.92 -11.60
CA THR A 180 -10.81 -9.12 -11.49
C THR A 180 -12.07 -8.96 -12.34
N ASN A 181 -12.30 -9.86 -13.30
CA ASN A 181 -13.49 -9.86 -14.16
C ASN A 181 -13.75 -8.52 -14.87
N GLY A 182 -12.70 -7.85 -15.36
CA GLY A 182 -12.80 -6.55 -16.01
C GLY A 182 -13.04 -5.36 -15.06
N HIS A 183 -13.03 -5.60 -13.74
CA HIS A 183 -13.10 -4.56 -12.72
C HIS A 183 -11.70 -4.30 -12.13
N LEU A 184 -11.37 -3.02 -11.97
CA LEU A 184 -10.18 -2.58 -11.25
C LEU A 184 -10.53 -2.34 -9.78
N ASP A 185 -9.90 -3.09 -8.88
CA ASP A 185 -9.94 -2.88 -7.44
C ASP A 185 -8.64 -2.19 -7.01
N ILE A 186 -8.75 -0.98 -6.46
CA ILE A 186 -7.59 -0.19 -6.03
C ILE A 186 -7.71 0.01 -4.53
N THR A 187 -6.70 -0.46 -3.80
CA THR A 187 -6.58 -0.25 -2.36
C THR A 187 -5.36 0.61 -2.08
N VAL A 188 -5.55 1.70 -1.35
CA VAL A 188 -4.45 2.55 -0.88
C VAL A 188 -4.30 2.35 0.63
N GLU A 189 -3.13 1.86 1.05
CA GLU A 189 -2.74 1.72 2.44
C GLU A 189 -1.79 2.86 2.84
N GLY A 190 -2.12 3.51 3.94
CA GLY A 190 -1.31 4.58 4.52
C GLY A 190 -1.86 5.98 4.25
N PRO A 191 -1.04 7.02 4.46
CA PRO A 191 0.37 6.93 4.86
C PRO A 191 0.53 6.34 6.26
N GLU A 192 1.49 5.43 6.40
CA GLU A 192 1.86 4.79 7.66
C GLU A 192 3.18 5.38 8.15
N GLN A 193 3.21 5.87 9.39
CA GLN A 193 4.41 6.41 10.00
C GLN A 193 5.33 5.28 10.49
N HIS A 194 6.63 5.44 10.27
CA HIS A 194 7.66 4.52 10.76
C HIS A 194 8.69 5.29 11.59
N PRO A 195 9.37 4.63 12.54
CA PRO A 195 10.64 5.14 13.06
C PRO A 195 11.68 5.23 11.92
N ALA A 196 12.29 6.40 11.70
CA ALA A 196 13.19 6.62 10.57
C ALA A 196 14.35 5.61 10.45
N PRO A 197 15.01 5.16 11.55
CA PRO A 197 16.06 4.15 11.45
C PRO A 197 15.56 2.81 10.89
N THR A 198 14.32 2.42 11.23
CA THR A 198 13.73 1.17 10.75
C THR A 198 13.39 1.22 9.27
N LEU A 199 12.97 2.38 8.77
CA LEU A 199 12.69 2.55 7.35
C LEU A 199 13.98 2.66 6.52
N ARG A 200 15.00 3.37 7.02
CA ARG A 200 16.34 3.40 6.41
C ARG A 200 16.91 1.99 6.27
N TYR A 201 16.77 1.15 7.29
CA TYR A 201 17.17 -0.25 7.23
C TYR A 201 16.45 -1.01 6.11
N LEU A 202 15.12 -0.90 6.01
CA LEU A 202 14.36 -1.51 4.91
C LEU A 202 14.90 -1.07 3.54
N ILE A 203 15.16 0.22 3.36
CA ILE A 203 15.64 0.77 2.09
C ILE A 203 16.99 0.16 1.71
N VAL A 204 17.95 0.14 2.64
CA VAL A 204 19.28 -0.43 2.41
C VAL A 204 19.19 -1.92 2.09
N GLU A 205 18.44 -2.68 2.89
CA GLU A 205 18.30 -4.13 2.70
C GLU A 205 17.59 -4.50 1.41
N ALA A 206 16.53 -3.77 1.03
CA ALA A 206 15.84 -4.00 -0.23
C ALA A 206 16.77 -3.74 -1.42
N MET A 207 17.56 -2.66 -1.37
CA MET A 207 18.51 -2.33 -2.44
C MET A 207 19.68 -3.32 -2.54
N ARG A 208 20.16 -3.82 -1.39
CA ARG A 208 21.23 -4.82 -1.29
C ARG A 208 20.80 -6.18 -1.81
N THR A 209 19.61 -6.64 -1.42
CA THR A 209 19.12 -7.99 -1.74
C THR A 209 18.33 -8.06 -3.04
N LYS A 210 17.91 -6.91 -3.58
CA LYS A 210 16.92 -6.81 -4.68
C LYS A 210 15.58 -7.49 -4.36
N ILE A 211 15.31 -7.72 -3.08
CA ILE A 211 14.08 -8.34 -2.60
C ILE A 211 13.35 -7.30 -1.76
N TRP A 212 12.08 -7.07 -2.07
CA TRP A 212 11.21 -6.25 -1.23
C TRP A 212 10.15 -7.07 -0.52
N LYS A 213 10.05 -6.86 0.80
CA LYS A 213 8.96 -7.30 1.66
C LYS A 213 8.71 -6.21 2.71
N ARG A 214 7.44 -5.92 3.03
CA ARG A 214 7.10 -4.98 4.11
C ARG A 214 7.77 -5.35 5.44
N THR A 215 7.94 -6.65 5.70
CA THR A 215 8.57 -7.18 6.92
C THR A 215 10.09 -6.97 6.99
N LEU A 216 10.73 -6.43 5.95
CA LEU A 216 12.11 -5.95 6.05
C LEU A 216 12.21 -4.74 6.99
N CYS A 217 11.12 -3.98 7.16
CA CYS A 217 11.04 -2.94 8.17
C CYS A 217 10.73 -3.60 9.53
N PRO A 218 11.62 -3.48 10.54
CA PRO A 218 11.39 -4.05 11.87
C PRO A 218 10.06 -3.59 12.51
N HIS A 219 9.68 -2.33 12.29
CA HIS A 219 8.39 -1.79 12.75
C HIS A 219 7.21 -2.56 12.15
N CYS A 220 7.16 -2.70 10.82
CA CYS A 220 6.14 -3.48 10.12
C CYS A 220 6.12 -4.95 10.54
N ALA A 221 7.31 -5.56 10.72
CA ALA A 221 7.43 -6.95 11.13
C ALA A 221 6.80 -7.19 12.52
N ASN A 222 7.03 -6.28 13.46
CA ASN A 222 6.43 -6.35 14.79
C ASN A 222 4.92 -6.17 14.74
N LEU A 223 4.41 -5.17 14.00
CA LEU A 223 2.97 -4.97 13.81
C LEU A 223 2.31 -6.22 13.20
N TYR A 224 2.96 -6.84 12.22
CA TYR A 224 2.49 -8.08 11.61
C TYR A 224 2.40 -9.22 12.64
N ARG A 225 3.45 -9.45 13.43
CA ARG A 225 3.44 -10.46 14.51
C ARG A 225 2.33 -10.22 15.53
N HIS A 226 2.12 -8.97 15.95
CA HIS A 226 1.05 -8.63 16.90
C HIS A 226 -0.33 -8.93 16.34
N ARG A 227 -0.61 -8.54 15.07
CA ARG A 227 -1.90 -8.82 14.42
C ARG A 227 -2.15 -10.32 14.24
N HIS A 228 -1.14 -11.10 13.88
CA HIS A 228 -1.25 -12.56 13.78
C HIS A 228 -1.48 -13.24 15.13
N THR A 229 -0.80 -12.77 16.18
CA THR A 229 -0.99 -13.28 17.54
C THR A 229 -2.39 -12.95 18.09
N MET A 230 -2.93 -11.78 17.76
CA MET A 230 -4.29 -11.41 18.17
C MET A 230 -5.37 -12.21 17.43
N ARG A 231 -5.24 -12.41 16.12
CA ARG A 231 -6.17 -13.27 15.36
C ARG A 231 -6.21 -14.71 15.87
N THR A 232 -5.05 -15.27 16.23
CA THR A 232 -4.98 -16.64 16.79
C THR A 232 -5.48 -16.72 18.23
N LYS A 233 -5.33 -15.67 19.05
CA LYS A 233 -5.89 -15.62 20.41
C LYS A 233 -7.40 -15.38 20.43
N ILE A 234 -7.96 -14.62 19.50
CA ILE A 234 -9.42 -14.45 19.36
C ILE A 234 -10.05 -15.79 19.00
N TRP A 235 -9.45 -16.56 18.09
CA TRP A 235 -9.87 -17.94 17.81
C TRP A 235 -9.74 -18.90 19.00
N LYS A 236 -8.77 -18.70 19.89
CA LYS A 236 -8.62 -19.52 21.11
C LYS A 236 -9.54 -19.10 22.26
N ARG A 237 -10.13 -17.90 22.24
CA ARG A 237 -11.05 -17.41 23.28
C ARG A 237 -12.53 -17.63 22.98
N THR A 238 -12.90 -18.06 21.76
CA THR A 238 -14.30 -18.38 21.39
C THR A 238 -14.74 -19.81 21.68
N LEU A 239 -13.98 -20.63 22.41
CA LEU A 239 -14.47 -21.90 22.95
C LEU A 239 -14.09 -22.03 24.43
N CYS A 240 -14.83 -21.33 25.29
CA CYS A 240 -14.99 -21.79 26.66
C CYS A 240 -15.74 -23.15 26.61
N PRO A 241 -15.26 -24.21 27.28
CA PRO A 241 -15.93 -25.51 27.32
C PRO A 241 -17.39 -25.40 27.80
N HIS A 242 -17.71 -24.37 28.58
CA HIS A 242 -19.04 -24.12 29.11
C HIS A 242 -20.02 -23.57 28.05
N CYS A 243 -19.54 -22.84 27.02
CA CYS A 243 -20.39 -22.29 25.96
C CYS A 243 -20.64 -23.30 24.81
N ALA A 244 -19.80 -24.33 24.68
CA ALA A 244 -19.95 -25.37 23.66
C ALA A 244 -21.19 -26.27 23.89
N ASN A 245 -21.64 -26.40 25.15
CA ASN A 245 -22.79 -27.24 25.49
C ASN A 245 -24.16 -26.55 25.26
N LEU A 246 -24.23 -25.22 25.28
CA LEU A 246 -25.48 -24.49 24.99
C LEU A 246 -25.83 -24.47 23.50
N TYR A 247 -24.85 -24.65 22.62
CA TYR A 247 -25.09 -24.77 21.17
C TYR A 247 -25.59 -26.17 20.76
N ARG A 248 -25.38 -27.19 21.60
CA ARG A 248 -25.76 -28.58 21.30
C ARG A 248 -27.24 -28.90 21.60
N HIS A 249 -27.98 -27.97 22.23
CA HIS A 249 -29.37 -28.20 22.62
C HIS A 249 -30.42 -27.42 21.80
N ARG A 250 -30.01 -26.60 20.82
CA ARG A 250 -30.95 -25.81 19.99
C ARG A 250 -31.17 -26.29 18.55
N HIS A 251 -30.57 -27.41 18.16
CA HIS A 251 -30.81 -28.02 16.84
C HIS A 251 -31.18 -29.50 16.97
N SER A 252 -32.38 -29.74 17.51
CA SER A 252 -33.08 -31.03 17.42
C SER A 252 -34.48 -30.78 16.88
N VAL A 253 -34.59 -30.44 15.58
CA VAL A 253 -35.84 -30.58 14.81
C VAL A 253 -35.47 -31.09 13.41
N PRO A 254 -36.21 -32.05 12.82
CA PRO A 254 -35.69 -32.93 11.79
C PRO A 254 -35.60 -32.32 10.38
N VAL A 255 -34.74 -32.95 9.62
CA VAL A 255 -34.45 -32.82 8.19
C VAL A 255 -35.71 -32.93 7.32
N ALA A 256 -35.84 -32.04 6.34
CA ALA A 256 -36.50 -32.31 5.07
C ALA A 256 -35.44 -32.20 3.96
N GLN A 257 -35.22 -33.33 3.27
CA GLN A 257 -34.29 -33.52 2.17
C GLN A 257 -34.66 -32.68 0.95
N ARG A 258 -33.68 -32.00 0.34
CA ARG A 258 -33.47 -32.00 -1.12
C ARG A 258 -31.97 -31.81 -1.43
N HIS A 259 -31.36 -32.90 -1.91
CA HIS A 259 -30.48 -33.02 -3.09
C HIS A 259 -30.27 -31.72 -3.90
N ASP A 260 -29.09 -31.32 -4.38
CA ASP A 260 -27.86 -32.04 -4.78
C ASP A 260 -26.61 -31.11 -4.77
N ASN A 261 -25.44 -31.73 -4.56
CA ASN A 261 -24.09 -31.54 -5.18
C ASN A 261 -23.62 -30.12 -5.59
N SER A 262 -22.38 -29.67 -5.37
CA SER A 262 -21.11 -30.31 -5.00
C SER A 262 -20.06 -29.20 -4.77
N TYR A 263 -19.29 -29.26 -3.68
CA TYR A 263 -17.98 -28.60 -3.58
C TYR A 263 -16.99 -29.58 -2.95
N VAL A 264 -16.02 -30.02 -3.77
CA VAL A 264 -14.89 -30.83 -3.33
C VAL A 264 -13.82 -29.88 -2.79
N MET A 265 -13.56 -29.99 -1.48
CA MET A 265 -12.34 -29.54 -0.85
C MET A 265 -11.22 -30.54 -1.17
N PHE A 266 -10.05 -30.06 -1.58
CA PHE A 266 -8.83 -30.88 -1.59
C PHE A 266 -7.87 -30.41 -0.51
N GLN A 267 -7.48 -31.38 0.32
CA GLN A 267 -6.52 -31.32 1.43
C GLN A 267 -5.08 -31.23 0.94
N GLU A 268 -4.23 -30.57 1.74
CA GLU A 268 -2.79 -30.74 1.76
C GLU A 268 -2.40 -32.07 2.42
N LEU A 269 -1.48 -32.82 1.81
CA LEU A 269 -0.65 -33.84 2.48
C LEU A 269 0.78 -33.84 1.91
N PHE A 270 1.73 -33.52 2.81
CA PHE A 270 3.09 -34.07 3.05
C PHE A 270 4.09 -34.35 1.90
N PHE A 271 5.35 -33.94 2.08
CA PHE A 271 6.38 -34.79 2.72
C PHE A 271 7.70 -34.04 3.02
N MET A 272 8.31 -34.38 4.16
CA MET A 272 9.73 -34.21 4.44
C MET A 272 10.55 -35.19 3.58
N SER A 273 11.76 -34.84 3.15
CA SER A 273 12.80 -35.86 3.05
C SER A 273 14.16 -35.25 3.31
N ASN A 274 14.82 -35.80 4.34
CA ASN A 274 16.27 -35.82 4.46
C ASN A 274 16.87 -36.56 3.27
N LYS A 275 18.04 -36.11 2.82
CA LYS A 275 19.26 -36.90 2.67
C LYS A 275 20.45 -36.00 2.97
#